data_AF-A0A835U6M9-F1
#
_entry.id   AF-A0A835U6M9-F1
#
_cell.length_a   1.000
_cell.length_b   1.000
_cell.length_c   1.000
_cell.angle_alpha   90.00
_cell.angle_beta   90.00
_cell.angle_gamma   90.00
#
_symmetry.space_group_name_H-M   'P 1'
#
loop_
_entity.id
_entity.type
_entity.pdbx_description
1 polymer ?
#
loop_
_entity_poly.entity_id
_entity_poly.type
_entity_poly.pdbx_seq_one_letter_code
_entity_poly.pdbx_strand_id
1 'polypeptide(L)'
;MRRSSFQARSHAVQLIKLAMCLIRPEKLLNLGDGFFEEMVKALRDRISYEATAAALRVLNTACRWEPNAARAVDAGAVAVLVDLLLDETEKRASEMMLVVLDVLCRGERGVSEVVRHAAGVAVVSKKILRVTPLATERAVRVLYSIAWRAASSEVVEEMVEVGAVAKLCVLLNVECGERTREMAKAILGMHSTVWRSSPCVSRAQVRVL
;
A
#
# COMPACT_ATOMS: atom_id res chain seq x y z
N MET A 1 -2.27 -30.01 -16.90
CA MET A 1 -2.86 -28.73 -17.38
C MET A 1 -2.61 -27.53 -16.47
N ARG A 2 -2.74 -27.60 -15.13
CA ARG A 2 -2.48 -26.42 -14.25
C ARG A 2 -1.03 -25.90 -14.26
N ARG A 3 -0.02 -26.78 -14.24
CA ARG A 3 1.40 -26.38 -14.25
C ARG A 3 1.83 -25.68 -15.55
N SER A 4 1.38 -26.16 -16.71
CA SER A 4 1.68 -25.53 -18.01
C SER A 4 1.03 -24.15 -18.14
N SER A 5 -0.19 -23.97 -17.61
CA SER A 5 -0.87 -22.66 -17.55
C SER A 5 -0.12 -21.65 -16.67
N PHE A 6 0.42 -22.09 -15.52
CA PHE A 6 1.20 -21.21 -14.64
C PHE A 6 2.55 -20.77 -15.24
N GLN A 7 3.26 -21.67 -15.92
CA GLN A 7 4.49 -21.30 -16.63
C GLN A 7 4.22 -20.28 -17.74
N ALA A 8 3.19 -20.51 -18.56
CA ALA A 8 2.79 -19.57 -19.61
C ALA A 8 2.43 -18.19 -19.04
N ARG A 9 1.66 -18.13 -17.95
CA ARG A 9 1.29 -16.87 -17.28
C ARG A 9 2.50 -16.17 -16.67
N SER A 10 3.40 -16.90 -16.01
CA SER A 10 4.65 -16.34 -15.50
C SER A 10 5.47 -15.68 -16.62
N HIS A 11 5.65 -16.38 -17.75
CA HIS A 11 6.37 -15.85 -18.91
C HIS A 11 5.65 -14.65 -19.52
N ALA A 12 4.33 -14.69 -19.64
CA ALA A 12 3.54 -13.56 -20.13
C ALA A 12 3.73 -12.31 -19.27
N VAL A 13 3.67 -12.43 -17.93
CA VAL A 13 3.91 -11.29 -17.01
C VAL A 13 5.34 -10.76 -17.16
N GLN A 14 6.34 -11.63 -17.34
CA GLN A 14 7.72 -11.17 -17.61
C GLN A 14 7.82 -10.40 -18.93
N LEU A 15 7.21 -10.90 -19.99
CA LEU A 15 7.19 -10.24 -21.30
C LEU A 15 6.49 -8.89 -21.24
N ILE A 16 5.34 -8.80 -20.56
CA ILE A 16 4.62 -7.55 -20.33
C ILE A 16 5.50 -6.56 -19.58
N LYS A 17 6.16 -6.99 -18.50
CA LYS A 17 7.09 -6.15 -17.73
C LYS A 17 8.18 -5.55 -18.62
N LEU A 18 8.75 -6.34 -19.52
CA LEU A 18 9.77 -5.86 -20.48
C LEU A 18 9.16 -4.93 -21.53
N ALA A 19 8.01 -5.28 -22.09
CA ALA A 19 7.32 -4.50 -23.11
C ALA A 19 6.92 -3.11 -22.60
N MET A 20 6.48 -2.98 -21.33
CA MET A 20 6.12 -1.69 -20.74
C MET A 20 7.26 -0.66 -20.73
N CYS A 21 8.53 -1.10 -20.74
CA CYS A 21 9.67 -0.19 -20.86
C CYS A 21 9.84 0.38 -22.28
N LEU A 22 9.22 -0.26 -23.28
CA LEU A 22 9.33 0.08 -24.70
C LEU A 22 8.07 0.80 -25.22
N ILE A 23 6.96 0.66 -24.52
CA ILE A 23 5.68 1.28 -24.87
C ILE A 23 5.74 2.76 -24.51
N ARG A 24 5.35 3.62 -25.46
CA ARG A 24 5.27 5.06 -25.20
C ARG A 24 4.21 5.35 -24.12
N PRO A 25 4.45 6.29 -23.19
CA PRO A 25 3.55 6.56 -22.06
C PRO A 25 2.08 6.78 -22.46
N GLU A 26 1.83 7.37 -23.63
CA GLU A 26 0.48 7.68 -24.13
C GLU A 26 -0.35 6.42 -24.38
N LYS A 27 0.32 5.31 -24.73
CA LYS A 27 -0.33 4.01 -24.93
C LYS A 27 -0.61 3.28 -23.62
N LEU A 28 0.00 3.70 -22.52
CA LEU A 28 -0.27 3.16 -21.18
C LEU A 28 -1.40 3.90 -20.47
N LEU A 29 -1.93 5.00 -21.02
CA LEU A 29 -2.96 5.82 -20.36
C LEU A 29 -4.28 5.09 -20.11
N ASN A 30 -4.59 4.06 -20.90
CA ASN A 30 -5.91 3.45 -20.94
C ASN A 30 -5.83 1.95 -21.24
N LEU A 31 -5.31 1.17 -20.29
CA LEU A 31 -5.22 -0.30 -20.42
C LEU A 31 -6.57 -0.95 -20.06
N GLY A 32 -7.02 -1.95 -20.81
CA GLY A 32 -8.34 -2.56 -20.59
C GLY A 32 -8.48 -3.29 -19.24
N ASP A 33 -9.71 -3.46 -18.78
CA ASP A 33 -10.02 -4.04 -17.45
C ASP A 33 -9.43 -5.45 -17.28
N GLY A 34 -9.55 -6.30 -18.31
CA GLY A 34 -9.00 -7.66 -18.30
C GLY A 34 -7.47 -7.73 -18.11
N PHE A 35 -6.74 -6.65 -18.41
CA PHE A 35 -5.31 -6.57 -18.08
C PHE A 35 -5.10 -6.53 -16.57
N PHE A 36 -5.87 -5.70 -15.85
CA PHE A 36 -5.75 -5.57 -14.40
C PHE A 36 -6.26 -6.81 -13.69
N GLU A 37 -7.35 -7.42 -14.17
CA GLU A 37 -7.86 -8.70 -13.66
C GLU A 37 -6.77 -9.79 -13.71
N GLU A 38 -6.09 -9.95 -14.84
CA GLU A 38 -5.03 -10.97 -14.98
C GLU A 38 -3.77 -10.64 -14.14
N MET A 39 -3.42 -9.36 -13.97
CA MET A 39 -2.34 -8.97 -13.06
C MET A 39 -2.69 -9.26 -11.59
N VAL A 40 -3.90 -8.92 -11.15
CA VAL A 40 -4.37 -9.20 -9.78
C VAL A 40 -4.44 -10.71 -9.54
N LYS A 41 -4.91 -11.47 -10.53
CA LYS A 41 -4.91 -12.94 -10.48
C LYS A 41 -3.49 -13.51 -10.39
N ALA A 42 -2.52 -12.94 -11.11
CA ALA A 42 -1.12 -13.37 -11.02
C ALA A 42 -0.53 -13.12 -9.62
N LEU A 43 -0.91 -12.02 -8.95
CA LEU A 43 -0.54 -11.77 -7.55
C LEU A 43 -1.19 -12.78 -6.61
N ARG A 44 -2.50 -13.00 -6.76
CA ARG A 44 -3.28 -13.93 -5.92
C ARG A 44 -2.76 -15.36 -6.00
N ASP A 45 -2.43 -15.82 -7.20
CA ASP A 45 -2.01 -17.21 -7.43
C ASP A 45 -0.57 -17.49 -6.96
N ARG A 46 0.22 -16.45 -6.63
CA ARG A 46 1.63 -16.54 -6.18
C ARG A 46 2.46 -17.57 -6.96
N ILE A 47 2.34 -17.53 -8.30
CA ILE A 47 2.89 -18.55 -9.21
C ILE A 47 4.39 -18.76 -8.98
N SER A 48 5.14 -17.67 -8.88
CA SER A 48 6.53 -17.65 -8.45
C SER A 48 6.87 -16.26 -7.90
N TYR A 49 7.99 -16.16 -7.19
CA TYR A 49 8.48 -14.87 -6.71
C TYR A 49 8.75 -13.90 -7.88
N GLU A 50 9.35 -14.38 -8.97
CA GLU A 50 9.66 -13.57 -10.15
C GLU A 50 8.39 -13.07 -10.84
N ALA A 51 7.37 -13.93 -10.97
CA ALA A 51 6.08 -13.57 -11.55
C ALA A 51 5.38 -12.51 -10.70
N THR A 52 5.35 -12.70 -9.38
CA THR A 52 4.78 -11.74 -8.43
C THR A 52 5.51 -10.41 -8.49
N ALA A 53 6.84 -10.42 -8.45
CA ALA A 53 7.66 -9.21 -8.56
C ALA A 53 7.46 -8.50 -9.91
N ALA A 54 7.31 -9.25 -11.01
CA ALA A 54 7.02 -8.67 -12.31
C ALA A 54 5.63 -8.04 -12.36
N ALA A 55 4.59 -8.71 -11.85
CA ALA A 55 3.24 -8.19 -11.76
C ALA A 55 3.17 -6.89 -10.93
N LEU A 56 3.86 -6.84 -9.79
CA LEU A 56 3.95 -5.62 -8.97
C LEU A 56 4.62 -4.46 -9.72
N ARG A 57 5.68 -4.72 -10.51
CA ARG A 57 6.33 -3.68 -11.33
C ARG A 57 5.42 -3.21 -12.47
N VAL A 58 4.71 -4.14 -13.11
CA VAL A 58 3.73 -3.85 -14.16
C VAL A 58 2.63 -2.95 -13.59
N LEU A 59 2.04 -3.31 -12.44
CA LEU A 59 1.01 -2.51 -11.78
C LEU A 59 1.54 -1.14 -11.33
N ASN A 60 2.74 -1.07 -10.75
CA ASN A 60 3.34 0.21 -10.36
C ASN A 60 3.51 1.16 -11.56
N THR A 61 3.90 0.64 -12.72
CA THR A 61 4.04 1.45 -13.93
C THR A 61 2.68 1.82 -14.50
N ALA A 62 1.75 0.87 -14.60
CA ALA A 62 0.43 1.07 -15.19
C ALA A 62 -0.45 2.01 -14.36
N CYS A 63 -0.39 1.94 -13.03
CA CYS A 63 -1.28 2.70 -12.14
C CYS A 63 -0.77 4.11 -11.85
N ARG A 64 0.26 4.60 -12.55
CA ARG A 64 0.69 6.01 -12.44
C ARG A 64 -0.38 6.98 -12.93
N TRP A 65 -1.31 6.51 -13.76
CA TRP A 65 -2.46 7.24 -14.28
C TRP A 65 -3.73 6.82 -13.53
N GLU A 66 -4.55 7.80 -13.17
CA GLU A 66 -5.73 7.60 -12.32
C GLU A 66 -6.75 6.60 -12.91
N PRO A 67 -7.09 6.61 -14.22
CA PRO A 67 -8.04 5.64 -14.78
C PRO A 67 -7.58 4.18 -14.61
N ASN A 68 -6.29 3.93 -14.76
CA ASN A 68 -5.71 2.60 -14.57
C ASN A 68 -5.67 2.20 -13.11
N ALA A 69 -5.36 3.16 -12.20
CA ALA A 69 -5.40 2.89 -10.77
C ALA A 69 -6.81 2.53 -10.33
N ALA A 70 -7.84 3.23 -10.80
CA ALA A 70 -9.23 2.90 -10.54
C ALA A 70 -9.59 1.48 -11.00
N ARG A 71 -9.22 1.10 -12.23
CA ARG A 71 -9.45 -0.26 -12.75
C ARG A 71 -8.72 -1.34 -11.97
N ALA A 72 -7.49 -1.07 -11.53
CA ALA A 72 -6.76 -2.00 -10.67
C ALA A 72 -7.46 -2.18 -9.32
N VAL A 73 -7.99 -1.10 -8.73
CA VAL A 73 -8.79 -1.16 -7.51
C VAL A 73 -10.08 -1.95 -7.74
N ASP A 74 -10.82 -1.68 -8.83
CA ASP A 74 -12.06 -2.38 -9.19
C ASP A 74 -11.81 -3.89 -9.45
N ALA A 75 -10.63 -4.25 -9.98
CA ALA A 75 -10.18 -5.64 -10.13
C ALA A 75 -9.76 -6.32 -8.81
N GLY A 76 -9.82 -5.61 -7.67
CA GLY A 76 -9.53 -6.14 -6.34
C GLY A 76 -8.05 -6.10 -5.94
N ALA A 77 -7.22 -5.27 -6.58
CA ALA A 77 -5.79 -5.21 -6.29
C ALA A 77 -5.49 -4.84 -4.82
N VAL A 78 -6.27 -3.93 -4.23
CA VAL A 78 -6.05 -3.48 -2.85
C VAL A 78 -6.21 -4.63 -1.85
N ALA A 79 -7.32 -5.35 -1.91
CA ALA A 79 -7.57 -6.50 -1.03
C ALA A 79 -6.46 -7.56 -1.15
N VAL A 80 -6.10 -7.93 -2.39
CA VAL A 80 -5.02 -8.91 -2.63
C VAL A 80 -3.68 -8.42 -2.07
N LEU A 81 -3.35 -7.13 -2.21
CA LEU A 81 -2.10 -6.59 -1.66
C LEU A 81 -2.09 -6.58 -0.13
N VAL A 82 -3.22 -6.24 0.52
CA VAL A 82 -3.35 -6.27 1.98
C VAL A 82 -3.19 -7.69 2.50
N ASP A 83 -3.88 -8.66 1.88
CA ASP A 83 -3.77 -10.08 2.23
C ASP A 83 -2.35 -10.60 2.08
N LEU A 84 -1.68 -10.30 0.96
CA LEU A 84 -0.28 -10.70 0.76
C LEU A 84 0.65 -10.07 1.79
N LEU A 85 0.44 -8.80 2.14
CA LEU A 85 1.26 -8.09 3.12
C LEU A 85 1.09 -8.64 4.56
N LEU A 86 -0.05 -9.26 4.90
CA LEU A 86 -0.27 -9.86 6.22
C LEU A 86 0.79 -10.90 6.56
N ASP A 87 1.01 -11.82 5.61
CA ASP A 87 1.87 -13.00 5.76
C ASP A 87 3.29 -12.79 5.22
N GLU A 88 3.54 -11.73 4.44
CA GLU A 88 4.84 -11.51 3.82
C GLU A 88 5.93 -11.15 4.84
N THR A 89 6.97 -11.96 4.88
CA THR A 89 8.18 -11.75 5.69
C THR A 89 9.33 -11.17 4.87
N GLU A 90 9.34 -11.37 3.55
CA GLU A 90 10.39 -10.86 2.68
C GLU A 90 10.29 -9.34 2.54
N LYS A 91 11.34 -8.65 2.99
CA LYS A 91 11.37 -7.18 3.03
C LYS A 91 11.18 -6.57 1.64
N ARG A 92 11.84 -7.14 0.64
CA ARG A 92 11.78 -6.64 -0.75
C ARG A 92 10.38 -6.81 -1.35
N ALA A 93 9.72 -7.94 -1.09
CA ALA A 93 8.35 -8.17 -1.55
C ALA A 93 7.38 -7.19 -0.86
N SER A 94 7.50 -7.03 0.47
CA SER A 94 6.70 -6.07 1.23
C SER A 94 6.88 -4.64 0.73
N GLU A 95 8.11 -4.21 0.44
CA GLU A 95 8.39 -2.89 -0.12
C GLU A 95 7.69 -2.70 -1.47
N MET A 96 7.80 -3.66 -2.39
CA MET A 96 7.16 -3.58 -3.70
C MET A 96 5.63 -3.52 -3.61
N MET A 97 5.02 -4.29 -2.70
CA MET A 97 3.58 -4.24 -2.45
C MET A 97 3.13 -2.89 -1.88
N LEU A 98 3.88 -2.33 -0.93
CA LEU A 98 3.58 -1.02 -0.35
C LEU A 98 3.74 0.12 -1.38
N VAL A 99 4.68 0.00 -2.30
CA VAL A 99 4.81 0.96 -3.42
C VAL A 99 3.56 0.94 -4.29
N VAL A 100 3.05 -0.24 -4.66
CA VAL A 100 1.82 -0.34 -5.46
C VAL A 100 0.62 0.16 -4.65
N LEU A 101 0.51 -0.22 -3.37
CA LEU A 101 -0.58 0.22 -2.50
C LEU A 101 -0.63 1.75 -2.34
N ASP A 102 0.51 2.41 -2.16
CA ASP A 102 0.62 3.88 -2.14
C ASP A 102 0.14 4.51 -3.46
N VAL A 103 0.48 3.91 -4.60
CA VAL A 103 0.00 4.40 -5.91
C VAL A 103 -1.52 4.29 -6.02
N LEU A 104 -2.11 3.14 -5.64
CA LEU A 104 -3.55 2.94 -5.67
C LEU A 104 -4.29 3.85 -4.67
N CYS A 105 -3.67 4.12 -3.53
CA CYS A 105 -4.22 5.02 -2.51
C CYS A 105 -4.12 6.49 -2.87
N ARG A 106 -3.66 6.91 -4.06
CA ARG A 106 -3.71 8.33 -4.46
C ARG A 106 -5.13 8.83 -4.71
N GLY A 107 -6.01 7.95 -5.19
CA GLY A 107 -7.44 8.23 -5.40
C GLY A 107 -8.28 7.81 -4.19
N GLU A 108 -9.54 8.27 -4.13
CA GLU A 108 -10.46 7.95 -3.02
C GLU A 108 -10.85 6.48 -2.99
N ARG A 109 -10.99 5.85 -4.17
CA ARG A 109 -11.35 4.43 -4.28
C ARG A 109 -10.36 3.53 -3.57
N GLY A 110 -9.06 3.73 -3.82
CA GLY A 110 -8.01 2.92 -3.20
C GLY A 110 -7.98 3.08 -1.67
N VAL A 111 -8.16 4.30 -1.16
CA VAL A 111 -8.23 4.54 0.29
C VAL A 111 -9.46 3.87 0.90
N SER A 112 -10.61 4.01 0.25
CA SER A 112 -11.86 3.40 0.70
C SER A 112 -11.73 1.88 0.79
N GLU A 113 -11.07 1.25 -0.18
CA GLU A 113 -10.83 -0.19 -0.19
C GLU A 113 -9.85 -0.64 0.90
N VAL A 114 -8.84 0.18 1.24
CA VAL A 114 -7.95 -0.13 2.38
C VAL A 114 -8.73 -0.08 3.69
N VAL A 115 -9.52 0.97 3.91
CA VAL A 115 -10.31 1.14 5.14
C VAL A 115 -11.41 0.07 5.25
N ARG A 116 -12.04 -0.31 4.14
CA ARG A 116 -13.06 -1.37 4.10
C ARG A 116 -12.47 -2.76 4.41
N HIS A 117 -11.18 -2.96 4.18
CA HIS A 117 -10.51 -4.22 4.47
C HIS A 117 -10.23 -4.34 5.97
N ALA A 118 -10.71 -5.41 6.62
CA ALA A 118 -10.60 -5.62 8.07
C ALA A 118 -9.16 -5.61 8.64
N ALA A 119 -8.16 -5.75 7.77
CA ALA A 119 -6.74 -5.71 8.13
C ALA A 119 -5.96 -4.54 7.50
N GLY A 120 -6.63 -3.64 6.76
CA GLY A 120 -5.97 -2.65 5.91
C GLY A 120 -5.08 -1.69 6.70
N VAL A 121 -5.65 -0.97 7.66
CA VAL A 121 -4.90 -0.03 8.50
C VAL A 121 -3.86 -0.78 9.35
N ALA A 122 -4.25 -1.93 9.92
CA ALA A 122 -3.38 -2.77 10.73
C ALA A 122 -2.10 -3.20 9.99
N VAL A 123 -2.22 -3.67 8.74
CA VAL A 123 -1.11 -4.16 7.92
C VAL A 123 -0.20 -3.01 7.51
N VAL A 124 -0.75 -1.88 7.08
CA VAL A 124 0.04 -0.71 6.71
C VAL A 124 0.82 -0.21 7.92
N SER A 125 0.16 -0.08 9.07
CA SER A 125 0.79 0.26 10.36
C SER A 125 1.89 -0.73 10.73
N LYS A 126 1.64 -2.05 10.60
CA LYS A 126 2.60 -3.12 10.91
C LYS A 126 3.91 -2.96 10.16
N LYS A 127 3.92 -2.44 8.92
CA LYS A 127 5.12 -2.38 8.08
C LYS A 127 6.02 -1.16 8.35
N ILE A 128 5.53 -0.14 9.06
CA ILE A 128 6.32 1.04 9.46
C ILE A 128 7.51 0.60 10.33
N LEU A 129 8.72 1.07 10.01
CA LEU A 129 9.99 0.78 10.70
C LEU A 129 10.46 -0.69 10.69
N ARG A 130 9.74 -1.61 10.04
CA ARG A 130 10.07 -3.06 10.05
C ARG A 130 10.66 -3.59 8.74
N VAL A 131 10.48 -2.87 7.65
CA VAL A 131 10.82 -3.33 6.29
C VAL A 131 12.09 -2.63 5.80
N THR A 132 11.93 -1.46 5.19
CA THR A 132 12.98 -0.60 4.64
C THR A 132 12.57 0.87 4.83
N PRO A 133 13.49 1.84 4.65
CA PRO A 133 13.15 3.25 4.67
C PRO A 133 12.08 3.63 3.64
N LEU A 134 12.20 3.10 2.41
CA LEU A 134 11.22 3.34 1.34
C LEU A 134 9.85 2.74 1.67
N ALA A 135 9.80 1.51 2.20
CA ALA A 135 8.55 0.91 2.65
C ALA A 135 7.89 1.72 3.77
N THR A 136 8.69 2.27 4.69
CA THR A 136 8.19 3.14 5.76
C THR A 136 7.60 4.43 5.18
N GLU A 137 8.29 5.09 4.24
CA GLU A 137 7.76 6.26 3.53
C GLU A 137 6.42 5.94 2.86
N ARG A 138 6.34 4.83 2.11
CA ARG A 138 5.10 4.43 1.41
C ARG A 138 3.96 4.11 2.37
N ALA A 139 4.23 3.42 3.48
CA ALA A 139 3.23 3.15 4.51
C ALA A 139 2.72 4.43 5.17
N VAL A 140 3.60 5.39 5.48
CA VAL A 140 3.22 6.70 6.03
C VAL A 140 2.35 7.49 5.04
N ARG A 141 2.65 7.43 3.74
CA ARG A 141 1.81 8.08 2.69
C ARG A 141 0.42 7.47 2.58
N VAL A 142 0.30 6.14 2.73
CA VAL A 142 -1.00 5.46 2.78
C VAL A 142 -1.78 5.89 4.03
N LEU A 143 -1.14 5.90 5.22
CA LEU A 143 -1.79 6.38 6.44
C LEU A 143 -2.19 7.86 6.37
N TYR A 144 -1.35 8.71 5.76
CA TYR A 144 -1.70 10.12 5.53
C TYR A 144 -2.94 10.26 4.67
N SER A 145 -3.02 9.46 3.61
CA SER A 145 -4.19 9.42 2.72
C SER A 145 -5.47 9.01 3.45
N ILE A 146 -5.39 8.02 4.35
CA ILE A 146 -6.50 7.60 5.21
C ILE A 146 -6.89 8.72 6.19
N ALA A 147 -5.92 9.25 6.94
CA ALA A 147 -6.15 10.28 7.95
C ALA A 147 -6.71 11.59 7.36
N TRP A 148 -6.37 11.91 6.11
CA TRP A 148 -6.85 13.10 5.41
C TRP A 148 -8.23 12.91 4.77
N ARG A 149 -8.55 11.74 4.20
CA ARG A 149 -9.75 11.55 3.34
C ARG A 149 -10.79 10.59 3.86
N ALA A 150 -10.44 9.71 4.79
CA ALA A 150 -11.30 8.63 5.26
C ALA A 150 -11.30 8.50 6.79
N ALA A 151 -11.07 9.62 7.50
CA ALA A 151 -11.02 9.66 8.95
C ALA A 151 -12.42 9.71 9.58
N SER A 152 -13.13 8.58 9.59
CA SER A 152 -14.28 8.39 10.49
C SER A 152 -13.80 8.15 11.93
N SER A 153 -14.68 8.25 12.92
CA SER A 153 -14.32 7.98 14.33
C SER A 153 -13.71 6.59 14.49
N GLU A 154 -14.32 5.61 13.83
CA GLU A 154 -13.90 4.20 13.87
C GLU A 154 -12.49 4.02 13.29
N VAL A 155 -12.17 4.68 12.18
CA VAL A 155 -10.83 4.61 11.56
C VAL A 155 -9.78 5.28 12.43
N VAL A 156 -10.11 6.44 13.02
CA VAL A 156 -9.20 7.18 13.91
C VAL A 156 -8.92 6.39 15.18
N GLU A 157 -9.92 5.71 15.73
CA GLU A 157 -9.79 4.78 16.86
C GLU A 157 -8.96 3.55 16.48
N GLU A 158 -9.27 2.89 15.35
CA GLU A 158 -8.52 1.74 14.84
C GLU A 158 -7.03 2.07 14.70
N MET A 159 -6.69 3.25 14.16
CA MET A 159 -5.30 3.70 14.04
C MET A 159 -4.55 3.71 15.38
N VAL A 160 -5.22 3.98 16.50
CA VAL A 160 -4.62 3.87 17.84
C VAL A 160 -4.48 2.41 18.23
N GLU A 161 -5.54 1.62 18.09
CA GLU A 161 -5.59 0.21 18.51
C GLU A 161 -4.53 -0.64 17.80
N VAL A 162 -4.35 -0.43 16.49
CA VAL A 162 -3.31 -1.12 15.71
C VAL A 162 -1.91 -0.54 15.92
N GLY A 163 -1.78 0.46 16.80
CA GLY A 163 -0.54 1.12 17.19
C GLY A 163 0.09 1.94 16.06
N ALA A 164 -0.70 2.51 15.14
CA ALA A 164 -0.17 3.39 14.09
C ALA A 164 0.37 4.70 14.71
N VAL A 165 -0.39 5.31 15.62
CA VAL A 165 0.00 6.54 16.36
C VAL A 165 1.32 6.32 17.10
N ALA A 166 1.45 5.20 17.80
CA ALA A 166 2.67 4.85 18.51
C ALA A 166 3.89 4.79 17.60
N LYS A 167 3.77 4.14 16.44
CA LYS A 167 4.86 4.01 15.47
C LYS A 167 5.22 5.34 14.81
N LEU A 168 4.23 6.19 14.53
CA LEU A 168 4.45 7.53 14.02
C LEU A 168 5.23 8.40 15.03
N CYS A 169 4.89 8.34 16.32
CA CYS A 169 5.66 9.02 17.36
C CYS A 169 7.11 8.52 17.43
N VAL A 170 7.34 7.21 17.33
CA VAL A 170 8.71 6.64 17.28
C VAL A 170 9.44 7.13 16.03
N LEU A 171 8.77 7.16 14.87
CA LEU A 171 9.36 7.61 13.60
C LEU A 171 9.92 9.03 13.67
N LEU A 172 9.32 9.92 14.47
CA LEU A 172 9.82 11.28 14.68
C LEU A 172 11.15 11.34 15.46
N ASN A 173 11.47 10.29 16.21
CA ASN A 173 12.64 10.22 17.08
C ASN A 173 13.80 9.40 16.48
N VAL A 174 13.61 8.81 15.30
CA VAL A 174 14.63 8.05 14.58
C VAL A 174 14.99 8.73 13.27
N GLU A 175 16.11 8.32 12.68
CA GLU A 175 16.51 8.82 11.37
C GLU A 175 15.50 8.36 10.30
N CYS A 176 14.93 9.33 9.60
CA CYS A 176 14.02 9.13 8.49
C CYS A 176 14.07 10.35 7.55
N GLY A 177 13.59 10.18 6.32
CA GLY A 177 13.54 11.28 5.35
C GLY A 177 12.65 12.44 5.84
N GLU A 178 13.07 13.67 5.57
CA GLU A 178 12.40 14.89 6.04
C GLU A 178 10.92 14.93 5.66
N ARG A 179 10.59 14.65 4.39
CA ARG A 179 9.21 14.59 3.91
C ARG A 179 8.37 13.54 4.66
N THR A 180 8.95 12.40 4.99
CA THR A 180 8.27 11.35 5.77
C THR A 180 8.01 11.83 7.20
N ARG A 181 8.98 12.53 7.79
CA ARG A 181 8.85 13.12 9.13
C ARG A 181 7.77 14.19 9.19
N GLU A 182 7.73 15.10 8.22
CA GLU A 182 6.69 16.12 8.11
C GLU A 182 5.30 15.51 7.95
N MET A 183 5.18 14.48 7.11
CA MET A 183 3.92 13.78 6.92
C MET A 183 3.47 13.07 8.20
N ALA A 184 4.38 12.44 8.93
CA ALA A 184 4.08 11.84 10.23
C ALA A 184 3.59 12.89 11.24
N LYS A 185 4.22 14.07 11.30
CA LYS A 185 3.75 15.20 12.14
C LYS A 185 2.36 15.66 11.72
N ALA A 186 2.10 15.77 10.42
CA ALA A 186 0.80 16.18 9.90
C ALA A 186 -0.31 15.18 10.30
N ILE A 187 -0.06 13.87 10.16
CA ILE A 187 -1.00 12.84 10.63
C ILE A 187 -1.28 13.03 12.12
N LEU A 188 -0.22 13.10 12.93
CA LEU A 188 -0.30 13.24 14.39
C LEU A 188 -1.09 14.49 14.82
N GLY A 189 -1.00 15.58 14.06
CA GLY A 189 -1.73 16.82 14.29
C GLY A 189 -3.24 16.74 13.96
N MET A 190 -3.63 16.04 12.87
CA MET A 190 -5.01 16.03 12.35
C MET A 190 -6.04 15.58 13.38
N HIS A 191 -5.72 14.53 14.16
CA HIS A 191 -6.66 13.88 15.09
C HIS A 191 -6.13 13.86 16.54
N SER A 192 -5.25 14.80 16.87
CA SER A 192 -4.54 14.85 18.16
C SER A 192 -5.47 14.88 19.37
N THR A 193 -6.63 15.54 19.28
CA THR A 193 -7.62 15.62 20.36
C THR A 193 -8.19 14.25 20.72
N VAL A 194 -8.59 13.47 19.71
CA VAL A 194 -9.11 12.11 19.88
C VAL A 194 -8.03 11.21 20.47
N TRP A 195 -6.84 11.21 19.89
CA TRP A 195 -5.76 10.32 20.32
C TRP A 195 -5.22 10.63 21.72
N ARG A 196 -5.13 11.91 22.12
CA ARG A 196 -4.70 12.28 23.48
C ARG A 196 -5.66 11.79 24.56
N SER A 197 -6.94 11.57 24.23
CA SER A 197 -7.94 11.06 25.16
C SER A 197 -7.98 9.52 25.23
N SER A 198 -7.30 8.83 24.32
CA SER A 198 -7.33 7.37 24.25
C SER A 198 -6.48 6.72 25.36
N PRO A 199 -6.99 5.69 26.05
CA PRO A 199 -6.22 4.95 27.07
C PRO A 199 -5.04 4.16 26.48
N CYS A 200 -5.03 3.94 25.16
CA CYS A 200 -3.98 3.22 24.45
C CYS A 200 -2.78 4.11 24.08
N VAL A 201 -2.85 5.42 24.36
CA VAL A 201 -1.77 6.38 24.11
C VAL A 201 -1.03 6.68 25.42
N SER A 202 0.27 6.41 25.44
CA SER A 202 1.13 6.63 26.60
C SER A 202 1.40 8.13 26.84
N ARG A 203 1.76 8.48 28.09
CA ARG A 203 2.15 9.87 28.44
C ARG A 203 3.29 10.42 27.58
N ALA A 204 4.23 9.57 27.14
CA ALA A 204 5.32 9.99 26.26
C ALA A 204 4.80 10.38 24.87
N GLN A 205 3.82 9.64 24.35
CA GLN A 205 3.19 9.92 23.05
C GLN A 205 2.29 11.16 23.13
N VAL A 206 1.58 11.38 24.24
CA VAL A 206 0.77 12.61 24.46
C VAL A 206 1.60 13.89 24.35
N ARG A 207 2.90 13.86 24.69
CA ARG A 207 3.80 15.02 24.54
C ARG A 207 4.21 15.30 23.09
N VAL A 208 4.10 14.28 22.23
CA VAL A 208 4.44 14.35 20.80
C VAL A 208 3.22 14.78 19.97
N LEU A 209 2.03 14.33 20.37
CA LEU A 209 0.73 14.82 19.88
C LEU A 209 0.50 16.26 20.30
#